data_AF-A0A4Y2GWV0-F1
#
_entry.id   AF-A0A4Y2GWV0-F1
#
_cell.length_a   1.000
_cell.length_b   1.000
_cell.length_c   1.000
_cell.angle_alpha   90.00
_cell.angle_beta   90.00
_cell.angle_gamma   90.00
#
_symmetry.space_group_name_H-M   'P 1'
#
loop_
_entity.id
_entity.type
_entity.pdbx_description
1 polymer ?
#
loop_
_entity_poly.entity_id
_entity_poly.type
_entity_poly.pdbx_seq_one_letter_code
_entity_poly.pdbx_strand_id
1 'polypeptide(L)'
;MNGHDAEDDMFNTIFFVGDLIWTKVGKHPFWPCMVTYDPSDTSFIKLAKSKGKEQDGQGRAVYHVQYFGQLVQHGWTSPGNSFRFMGEKDYFKKTQEFLSKKASVLGPKAVKKLKAKFDIPAASKEKWSFAVKEAEEALKVEISNERFENYVFNYEKVKRKSSVSNGEKVKQKNSLSNGKIMYVFDVLCFQTFISRMNTEICAS
;
A
#
# COMPACT_ATOMS: atom_id res chain seq x y z
N MET A 1 14.18 -18.72 -29.63
CA MET A 1 14.30 -18.62 -28.16
C MET A 1 13.69 -17.29 -27.78
N ASN A 2 12.40 -17.28 -27.43
CA ASN A 2 11.69 -16.05 -27.07
C ASN A 2 12.05 -15.71 -25.63
N GLY A 3 13.08 -14.88 -25.46
CA GLY A 3 13.26 -14.12 -24.24
C GLY A 3 12.09 -13.16 -24.14
N HIS A 4 11.01 -13.59 -23.51
CA HIS A 4 9.99 -12.67 -23.03
C HIS A 4 10.64 -11.94 -21.87
N ASP A 5 11.11 -10.74 -22.18
CA ASP A 5 11.86 -9.88 -21.29
C ASP A 5 11.10 -9.75 -19.96
N ALA A 6 11.76 -10.13 -18.86
CA ALA A 6 11.34 -9.91 -17.48
C ALA A 6 11.42 -8.41 -17.09
N GLU A 7 11.00 -7.54 -18.00
CA GLU A 7 10.92 -6.10 -17.83
C GLU A 7 9.70 -5.78 -16.94
N ASP A 8 9.96 -5.08 -15.82
CA ASP A 8 9.01 -4.44 -14.89
C ASP A 8 8.35 -5.27 -13.75
N ASP A 9 9.00 -6.35 -13.28
CA ASP A 9 8.57 -7.11 -12.07
C ASP A 9 8.41 -6.25 -10.78
N MET A 10 9.14 -5.13 -10.68
CA MET A 10 9.06 -4.27 -9.49
C MET A 10 7.64 -3.70 -9.28
N PHE A 11 6.91 -3.35 -10.34
CA PHE A 11 5.63 -2.64 -10.25
C PHE A 11 4.43 -3.45 -10.77
N ASN A 12 4.64 -4.72 -11.15
CA ASN A 12 3.62 -5.58 -11.75
C ASN A 12 3.08 -6.62 -10.75
N THR A 13 2.60 -6.16 -9.60
CA THR A 13 2.10 -7.02 -8.52
C THR A 13 0.65 -6.72 -8.19
N ILE A 14 -0.16 -7.77 -8.00
CA ILE A 14 -1.50 -7.68 -7.39
C ILE A 14 -1.34 -7.74 -5.87
N PHE A 15 -2.04 -6.84 -5.17
CA PHE A 15 -1.97 -6.75 -3.71
C PHE A 15 -3.30 -7.10 -3.05
N PHE A 16 -3.22 -7.68 -1.85
CA PHE A 16 -4.37 -8.05 -1.03
C PHE A 16 -4.30 -7.38 0.34
N VAL A 17 -5.42 -7.38 1.07
CA VAL A 17 -5.49 -6.82 2.43
C VAL A 17 -4.43 -7.47 3.33
N GLY A 18 -3.73 -6.64 4.11
CA GLY A 18 -2.61 -7.05 4.95
C GLY A 18 -1.26 -7.09 4.23
N ASP A 19 -1.20 -7.00 2.89
CA ASP A 19 0.07 -6.87 2.18
C ASP A 19 0.76 -5.55 2.56
N LEU A 20 2.06 -5.64 2.81
CA LEU A 20 2.92 -4.48 3.00
C LEU A 20 3.52 -4.04 1.68
N ILE A 21 3.43 -2.74 1.38
CA ILE A 21 3.91 -2.17 0.13
C ILE A 21 4.63 -0.84 0.35
N TRP A 22 5.57 -0.53 -0.53
CA TRP A 22 6.03 0.83 -0.74
C TRP A 22 5.11 1.52 -1.75
N THR A 23 4.72 2.76 -1.51
CA THR A 23 3.98 3.58 -2.50
C THR A 23 4.54 4.98 -2.65
N LYS A 24 4.54 5.49 -3.89
CA LYS A 24 4.91 6.88 -4.19
C LYS A 24 3.69 7.79 -4.14
N VAL A 25 3.65 8.70 -3.17
CA VAL A 25 2.58 9.70 -3.02
C VAL A 25 3.13 11.11 -3.19
N GLY A 26 2.62 11.84 -4.19
CA GLY A 26 2.94 13.25 -4.40
C GLY A 26 4.44 13.54 -4.37
N LYS A 27 4.87 14.43 -3.47
CA LYS A 27 6.27 14.84 -3.26
C LYS A 27 7.00 14.05 -2.17
N HIS A 28 6.32 13.13 -1.48
CA HIS A 28 6.94 12.30 -0.43
C HIS A 28 7.86 11.23 -1.03
N PRO A 29 8.86 10.72 -0.30
CA PRO A 29 9.56 9.51 -0.72
C PRO A 29 8.57 8.34 -0.85
N PHE A 30 9.03 7.22 -1.40
CA PHE A 30 8.27 5.98 -1.29
C PHE A 30 8.02 5.68 0.19
N TRP A 31 6.74 5.55 0.54
CA TRP A 31 6.29 5.44 1.93
C TRP A 31 5.79 4.02 2.20
N PRO A 32 6.14 3.42 3.36
CA PRO A 32 5.68 2.08 3.69
C PRO A 32 4.20 2.12 4.08
N CYS A 33 3.43 1.16 3.57
CA CYS A 33 1.98 1.10 3.71
C CYS A 33 1.49 -0.34 3.90
N MET A 34 0.27 -0.46 4.42
CA MET A 34 -0.48 -1.71 4.43
C MET A 34 -1.76 -1.55 3.61
N VAL A 35 -2.05 -2.53 2.75
CA VAL A 35 -3.32 -2.58 2.02
C VAL A 35 -4.45 -2.88 3.00
N THR A 36 -5.50 -2.06 2.96
CA THR A 36 -6.62 -2.10 3.91
C THR A 36 -7.92 -1.78 3.22
N TYR A 37 -9.05 -2.08 3.85
CA TYR A 37 -10.36 -1.62 3.38
C TYR A 37 -10.54 -0.11 3.61
N ASP A 38 -11.15 0.57 2.65
CA ASP A 38 -11.54 1.97 2.81
C ASP A 38 -12.61 2.10 3.92
N PRO A 39 -12.47 3.06 4.85
CA PRO A 39 -13.42 3.23 5.96
C PRO A 39 -14.80 3.74 5.53
N SER A 40 -14.97 4.16 4.28
CA SER A 40 -16.23 4.72 3.77
C SER A 40 -17.05 3.67 3.02
N ASP A 41 -16.43 2.83 2.20
CA ASP A 41 -17.13 1.84 1.38
C ASP A 41 -16.59 0.41 1.47
N THR A 42 -15.69 0.14 2.41
CA THR A 42 -15.16 -1.20 2.71
C THR A 42 -14.52 -1.90 1.51
N SER A 43 -14.16 -1.17 0.46
CA SER A 43 -13.45 -1.69 -0.70
C SER A 43 -11.95 -1.46 -0.55
N PHE A 44 -11.13 -2.47 -0.81
CA PHE A 44 -9.66 -2.33 -0.84
C PHE A 44 -9.11 -2.13 -2.26
N ILE A 45 -9.92 -2.39 -3.29
CA ILE A 45 -9.55 -2.27 -4.70
C ILE A 45 -10.69 -1.62 -5.49
N LYS A 46 -10.35 -0.73 -6.43
CA LYS A 46 -11.31 -0.09 -7.35
C LYS A 46 -10.71 0.08 -8.73
N LEU A 47 -11.55 0.17 -9.76
CA LEU A 47 -11.13 0.58 -11.10
C LEU A 47 -11.26 2.11 -11.21
N ALA A 48 -10.12 2.80 -11.21
CA ALA A 48 -10.08 4.25 -11.43
C ALA A 48 -10.16 4.57 -12.92
N LYS A 49 -11.04 5.52 -13.29
CA LYS A 49 -11.11 6.05 -14.65
C LYS A 49 -9.81 6.79 -14.98
N SER A 50 -9.14 6.39 -16.06
CA SER A 50 -7.96 7.12 -16.55
C SER A 50 -8.43 8.43 -17.19
N LYS A 51 -8.17 9.58 -16.55
CA LYS A 51 -8.39 10.89 -17.21
C LYS A 51 -7.59 10.91 -18.53
N GLY A 52 -8.29 11.08 -19.66
CA GLY A 52 -7.67 11.22 -20.99
C GLY A 52 -7.38 9.92 -21.77
N LYS A 53 -7.84 8.75 -21.30
CA LYS A 53 -7.83 7.49 -22.09
C LYS A 53 -9.21 6.82 -22.05
N GLU A 54 -10.24 7.56 -22.43
CA GLU A 54 -11.61 7.03 -22.53
C GLU A 54 -11.72 5.96 -23.63
N GLN A 55 -10.76 5.93 -24.57
CA GLN A 55 -10.79 5.05 -25.74
C GLN A 55 -10.46 3.57 -25.44
N ASP A 56 -9.79 3.27 -24.31
CA ASP A 56 -9.37 1.89 -23.99
C ASP A 56 -10.37 1.15 -23.08
N GLY A 57 -11.41 1.81 -22.55
CA GLY A 57 -12.48 1.20 -21.74
C GLY A 57 -12.07 0.56 -20.40
N GLN A 58 -10.79 0.23 -20.20
CA GLN A 58 -10.27 -0.41 -19.00
C GLN A 58 -9.82 0.64 -17.97
N GLY A 59 -10.56 0.72 -16.87
CA GLY A 59 -10.09 1.43 -15.67
C GLY A 59 -8.81 0.80 -15.13
N ARG A 60 -7.96 1.59 -14.47
CA ARG A 60 -6.77 1.07 -13.79
C ARG A 60 -7.13 0.67 -12.38
N ALA A 61 -6.79 -0.55 -11.98
CA ALA A 61 -6.91 -0.97 -10.59
C ALA A 61 -6.11 -0.02 -9.68
N VAL A 62 -6.74 0.46 -8.62
CA VAL A 62 -6.14 1.23 -7.53
C VAL A 62 -6.46 0.52 -6.22
N TYR A 63 -5.52 0.57 -5.28
CA TYR A 63 -5.61 -0.10 -3.98
C TYR A 63 -5.72 0.93 -2.87
N HIS A 64 -6.59 0.65 -1.90
CA HIS A 64 -6.66 1.44 -0.68
C HIS A 64 -5.57 0.99 0.28
N VAL A 65 -4.88 1.96 0.85
CA VAL A 65 -3.75 1.75 1.76
C VAL A 65 -3.81 2.70 2.94
N GLN A 66 -3.32 2.23 4.08
CA GLN A 66 -2.95 3.11 5.18
C GLN A 66 -1.43 3.32 5.20
N TYR A 67 -1.00 4.51 5.58
CA TYR A 67 0.43 4.84 5.71
C TYR A 67 0.90 4.53 7.13
N PHE A 68 2.02 3.82 7.26
CA PHE A 68 2.67 3.69 8.57
C PHE A 68 3.21 5.06 9.03
N GLY A 69 3.31 5.26 10.34
CA GLY A 69 3.80 6.50 10.91
C GLY A 69 2.88 7.08 11.98
N GLN A 70 3.25 8.27 12.46
CA GLN A 70 2.60 8.85 13.64
C GLN A 70 1.18 9.37 13.40
N LEU A 71 0.79 9.59 12.14
CA LEU A 71 -0.49 10.18 11.75
C LEU A 71 -1.37 9.11 11.11
N VAL A 72 -2.66 9.13 11.45
CA VAL A 72 -3.68 8.32 10.78
C VAL A 72 -3.92 8.90 9.40
N GLN A 73 -3.28 8.32 8.40
CA GLN A 73 -3.44 8.72 7.00
C GLN A 73 -3.71 7.47 6.16
N HIS A 74 -4.58 7.62 5.17
CA HIS A 74 -4.90 6.58 4.21
C HIS A 74 -5.19 7.21 2.85
N GLY A 75 -5.20 6.39 1.80
CA GLY A 75 -5.42 6.88 0.44
C GLY A 75 -5.45 5.76 -0.58
N TRP A 76 -5.58 6.16 -1.84
CA TRP A 76 -5.61 5.25 -2.99
C TRP A 76 -4.30 5.33 -3.75
N THR A 77 -3.72 4.17 -4.08
CA THR A 77 -2.47 4.05 -4.83
C THR A 77 -2.65 3.20 -6.08
N SER A 78 -1.89 3.53 -7.13
CA SER A 78 -1.83 2.73 -8.36
C SER A 78 -0.69 1.70 -8.29
N PRO A 79 -0.83 0.49 -8.83
CA PRO A 79 0.24 -0.50 -8.88
C PRO A 79 1.51 0.00 -9.57
N GLY A 80 1.40 0.83 -10.62
CA GLY A 80 2.56 1.45 -11.29
C GLY A 80 3.40 2.42 -10.42
N ASN A 81 2.96 2.71 -9.20
CA ASN A 81 3.67 3.51 -8.21
C ASN A 81 3.84 2.74 -6.89
N SER A 82 3.72 1.41 -6.91
CA SER A 82 3.78 0.60 -5.69
C SER A 82 4.50 -0.73 -5.92
N PHE A 83 5.19 -1.21 -4.90
CA PHE A 83 5.90 -2.48 -4.93
C PHE A 83 5.97 -3.10 -3.54
N ARG A 84 6.21 -4.41 -3.44
CA ARG A 84 6.21 -5.12 -2.14
C ARG A 84 7.25 -4.54 -1.17
N PHE A 85 6.84 -4.42 0.09
CA PHE A 85 7.72 -4.05 1.19
C PHE A 85 8.36 -5.31 1.79
N MET A 86 9.69 -5.38 1.74
CA MET A 86 10.50 -6.45 2.37
C MET A 86 11.58 -5.86 3.30
N GLY A 87 11.30 -4.69 3.89
CA GLY A 87 12.23 -3.96 4.75
C GLY A 87 13.09 -2.92 4.03
N GLU A 88 13.82 -2.13 4.82
CA GLU A 88 14.64 -1.01 4.34
C GLU A 88 15.79 -1.47 3.44
N LYS A 89 16.45 -2.57 3.80
CA LYS A 89 17.58 -3.11 3.04
C LYS A 89 17.16 -3.53 1.63
N ASP A 90 16.01 -4.18 1.50
CA ASP A 90 15.45 -4.59 0.20
C ASP A 90 15.06 -3.38 -0.65
N TYR A 91 14.54 -2.31 -0.04
CA TYR A 91 14.25 -1.06 -0.73
C TYR A 91 15.50 -0.50 -1.45
N PHE A 92 16.62 -0.34 -0.75
CA PHE A 92 17.84 0.18 -1.36
C PHE A 92 18.41 -0.75 -2.42
N LYS A 93 18.39 -2.07 -2.18
CA LYS A 93 18.83 -3.06 -3.16
C LYS A 93 18.01 -2.99 -4.46
N LYS A 94 16.68 -3.11 -4.37
CA LYS A 94 15.80 -3.09 -5.54
C LYS A 94 15.83 -1.78 -6.29
N THR A 95 15.89 -0.65 -5.58
CA THR A 95 15.96 0.66 -6.24
C THR A 95 17.29 0.85 -6.97
N GLN A 96 18.42 0.41 -6.40
CA GLN A 96 19.71 0.44 -7.10
C GLN A 96 19.69 -0.44 -8.36
N GLU A 97 19.19 -1.68 -8.27
CA GLU A 97 19.07 -2.59 -9.41
C GLU A 97 18.12 -2.05 -10.50
N PHE A 98 17.00 -1.46 -10.10
CA PHE A 98 16.06 -0.84 -11.02
C PHE A 98 16.68 0.38 -11.73
N LEU A 99 17.39 1.23 -10.97
CA LEU A 99 18.06 2.41 -11.52
C LEU A 99 19.21 2.05 -12.45
N SER A 100 19.99 1.00 -12.17
CA SER A 100 21.07 0.56 -13.06
C SER A 100 20.54 0.02 -14.38
N LYS A 101 19.49 -0.82 -14.35
CA LYS A 101 18.79 -1.31 -15.54
C LYS A 101 18.21 -0.17 -16.37
N LYS A 102 17.51 0.79 -15.76
CA LYS A 102 16.97 1.92 -16.51
C LYS A 102 18.06 2.88 -17.00
N ALA A 103 19.22 2.94 -16.37
CA ALA A 103 20.33 3.79 -16.82
C ALA A 103 21.00 3.30 -18.11
N SER A 104 20.91 2.01 -18.46
CA SER A 104 21.40 1.50 -19.75
C SER A 104 20.47 1.83 -20.92
N VAL A 105 19.19 2.10 -20.65
CA VAL A 105 18.16 2.35 -21.67
C VAL A 105 17.79 3.84 -21.78
N LEU A 106 17.84 4.58 -20.66
CA LEU A 106 17.40 5.97 -20.60
C LEU A 106 18.55 6.96 -20.71
N GLY A 107 18.31 8.12 -21.34
CA GLY A 107 19.28 9.21 -21.37
C GLY A 107 19.54 9.86 -19.99
N PRO A 108 20.67 10.58 -19.81
CA PRO A 108 21.11 11.10 -18.50
C PRO A 108 20.09 11.96 -17.75
N LYS A 109 19.32 12.79 -18.48
CA LYS A 109 18.28 13.66 -17.89
C LYS A 109 17.13 12.83 -17.29
N ALA A 110 16.70 11.78 -17.98
CA ALA A 110 15.64 10.89 -17.52
C ALA A 110 16.10 10.07 -16.30
N VAL A 111 17.34 9.57 -16.33
CA VAL A 111 17.96 8.87 -15.18
C VAL A 111 18.02 9.78 -13.96
N LYS A 112 18.47 11.03 -14.10
CA LYS A 112 18.51 11.99 -12.98
C LYS A 112 17.13 12.21 -12.36
N LYS A 113 16.10 12.40 -13.19
CA LYS A 113 14.71 12.55 -12.73
C LYS A 113 14.21 11.28 -12.04
N LEU A 114 14.60 10.10 -12.52
CA LEU A 114 14.22 8.82 -11.94
C LEU A 114 14.87 8.60 -10.57
N LYS A 115 16.18 8.84 -10.45
CA LYS A 115 16.91 8.79 -9.17
C LYS A 115 16.23 9.65 -8.10
N ALA A 116 15.89 10.89 -8.45
CA ALA A 116 15.19 11.82 -7.55
C ALA A 116 13.83 11.32 -7.04
N LYS A 117 13.19 10.33 -7.69
CA LYS A 117 11.94 9.73 -7.19
C LYS A 117 12.16 8.79 -6.00
N PHE A 118 13.35 8.20 -5.89
CA PHE A 118 13.70 7.22 -4.86
C PHE A 118 14.50 7.83 -3.70
N ASP A 119 14.95 9.07 -3.84
CA ASP A 119 15.64 9.79 -2.79
C ASP A 119 14.72 10.05 -1.59
N ILE A 120 15.32 10.04 -0.39
CA ILE A 120 14.65 10.34 0.88
C ILE A 120 15.10 11.73 1.34
N PRO A 121 14.26 12.78 1.22
CA PRO A 121 14.64 14.12 1.64
C PRO A 121 14.93 14.19 3.13
N ALA A 122 15.95 14.95 3.52
CA ALA A 122 16.37 15.13 4.92
C ALA A 122 15.22 15.60 5.83
N ALA A 123 14.37 16.52 5.32
CA ALA A 123 13.21 17.04 6.05
C ALA A 123 12.16 15.97 6.41
N SER A 124 12.12 14.85 5.67
CA SER A 124 11.21 13.73 5.95
C SER A 124 11.90 12.52 6.56
N LYS A 125 13.23 12.51 6.67
CA LYS A 125 14.01 11.32 7.03
C LYS A 125 13.60 10.71 8.37
N GLU A 126 13.45 11.53 9.41
CA GLU A 126 13.04 11.04 10.73
C GLU A 126 11.67 10.36 10.72
N LYS A 127 10.66 11.01 10.13
CA LYS A 127 9.29 10.47 10.01
C LYS A 127 9.26 9.21 9.16
N TRP A 128 10.03 9.21 8.07
CA TRP A 128 10.16 8.06 7.19
C TRP A 128 10.79 6.88 7.93
N SER A 129 11.92 7.08 8.61
CA SER A 129 12.57 6.02 9.40
C SER A 129 11.67 5.49 10.51
N PHE A 130 10.85 6.33 11.15
CA PHE A 130 9.85 5.87 12.11
C PHE A 130 8.80 4.95 11.44
N ALA A 131 8.23 5.37 10.32
CA ALA A 131 7.24 4.59 9.57
C ALA A 131 7.82 3.26 9.06
N VAL A 132 9.08 3.25 8.63
CA VAL A 132 9.78 2.04 8.18
C VAL A 132 9.97 1.06 9.32
N LYS A 133 10.41 1.51 10.50
CA LYS A 133 10.54 0.65 11.68
C LYS A 133 9.20 0.02 12.05
N GLU A 134 8.11 0.80 12.05
CA GLU A 134 6.77 0.27 12.32
C GLU A 134 6.36 -0.80 11.28
N ALA A 135 6.63 -0.55 10.00
CA ALA A 135 6.36 -1.52 8.94
C ALA A 135 7.24 -2.77 9.03
N GLU A 136 8.50 -2.67 9.49
CA GLU A 136 9.37 -3.82 9.75
C GLU A 136 8.88 -4.66 10.93
N GLU A 137 8.28 -4.06 11.96
CA GLU A 137 7.59 -4.81 13.01
C GLU A 137 6.36 -5.54 12.46
N ALA A 138 5.57 -4.89 11.59
CA ALA A 138 4.45 -5.53 10.92
C ALA A 138 4.89 -6.68 10.00
N LEU A 139 6.06 -6.56 9.38
CA LEU A 139 6.61 -7.59 8.49
C LEU A 139 6.90 -8.92 9.22
N LYS A 140 7.11 -8.88 10.54
CA LYS A 140 7.33 -10.09 11.37
C LYS A 140 6.08 -10.95 11.55
N VAL A 141 4.89 -10.39 11.29
CA VAL A 141 3.62 -11.12 11.37
C VAL A 141 3.37 -11.79 10.02
N GLU A 142 3.71 -13.08 9.88
CA GLU A 142 3.70 -13.79 8.59
C GLU A 142 2.32 -13.83 7.92
N ILE A 143 1.25 -14.01 8.72
CA ILE A 143 -0.11 -14.14 8.22
C ILE A 143 -0.71 -12.75 7.93
N SER A 144 -1.05 -12.48 6.66
CA SER A 144 -1.58 -11.17 6.23
C SER A 144 -2.85 -10.75 6.97
N ASN A 145 -3.76 -11.67 7.27
CA ASN A 145 -4.98 -11.35 8.01
C ASN A 145 -4.70 -10.94 9.45
N GLU A 146 -3.81 -11.65 10.15
CA GLU A 146 -3.38 -11.29 11.51
C GLU A 146 -2.67 -9.94 11.51
N ARG A 147 -1.82 -9.70 10.50
CA ARG A 147 -1.16 -8.41 10.31
C ARG A 147 -2.19 -7.29 10.10
N PHE A 148 -3.22 -7.52 9.28
CA PHE A 148 -4.30 -6.57 9.10
C PHE A 148 -5.00 -6.26 10.43
N GLU A 149 -5.41 -7.28 11.19
CA GLU A 149 -6.09 -7.10 12.48
C GLU A 149 -5.23 -6.33 13.49
N ASN A 150 -3.93 -6.62 13.55
CA ASN A 150 -2.99 -6.00 14.48
C ASN A 150 -2.70 -4.53 14.17
N TYR A 151 -2.70 -4.15 12.89
CA TYR A 151 -2.20 -2.85 12.43
C TYR A 151 -3.26 -1.94 11.81
N VAL A 152 -4.49 -2.42 11.55
CA VAL A 152 -5.57 -1.59 10.98
C VAL A 152 -5.95 -0.45 11.93
N PHE A 153 -6.14 0.75 11.38
CA PHE A 153 -6.56 1.90 12.19
C PHE A 153 -7.99 1.77 12.74
N ASN A 154 -8.17 2.21 13.98
CA ASN A 154 -9.50 2.38 14.58
C ASN A 154 -10.07 3.77 14.22
N TYR A 155 -10.88 3.84 13.16
CA TYR A 155 -11.45 5.09 12.64
C TYR A 155 -12.53 5.73 13.53
N GLU A 156 -13.21 4.97 14.39
CA GLU A 156 -14.24 5.52 15.30
C GLU A 156 -13.65 6.39 16.41
N LYS A 157 -12.50 5.98 16.94
CA LYS A 157 -11.76 6.76 17.95
C LYS A 157 -11.23 8.07 17.38
N VAL A 158 -10.98 8.13 16.07
CA VAL A 158 -10.51 9.33 15.36
C VAL A 158 -11.65 10.32 15.18
N LYS A 159 -12.84 9.88 14.74
CA LYS A 159 -14.02 10.73 14.53
C LYS A 159 -14.51 11.40 15.83
N ARG A 160 -14.48 10.69 16.95
CA ARG A 160 -14.89 11.23 18.27
C ARG A 160 -13.95 12.32 18.81
N LYS A 161 -12.71 12.39 18.33
CA LYS A 161 -11.73 13.40 18.73
C LYS A 161 -11.67 14.59 17.79
N SER A 162 -12.13 14.46 16.54
CA SER A 162 -12.27 15.60 15.63
C SER A 162 -13.45 16.52 15.95
N SER A 163 -14.45 16.04 16.71
CA SER A 163 -15.59 16.84 17.17
C SER A 163 -15.34 17.61 18.48
N VAL A 164 -14.16 17.46 19.10
CA VAL A 164 -13.71 18.23 20.28
C VAL A 164 -12.49 19.03 19.86
N SER A 165 -12.62 20.36 19.88
CA SER A 165 -11.81 21.34 19.14
C SER A 165 -10.30 21.43 19.45
N ASN A 166 -9.57 21.85 18.40
CA ASN A 166 -8.30 22.61 18.36
C ASN A 166 -7.00 21.98 18.91
N GLY A 167 -6.04 21.78 17.98
CA GLY A 167 -4.66 22.21 18.20
C GLY A 167 -3.56 21.17 18.44
N GLU A 168 -3.84 19.86 18.52
CA GLU A 168 -2.80 18.86 18.76
C GLU A 168 -2.65 17.84 17.63
N LYS A 169 -1.41 17.74 17.11
CA LYS A 169 -0.99 16.66 16.21
C LYS A 169 -1.08 15.35 16.98
N VAL A 170 -2.11 14.56 16.70
CA VAL A 170 -2.35 13.27 17.34
C VAL A 170 -1.21 12.31 17.01
N LYS A 171 -0.39 11.98 18.01
CA LYS A 171 0.56 10.87 17.98
C LYS A 171 -0.17 9.60 18.41
N GLN A 172 -0.12 8.54 17.61
CA GLN A 172 -0.54 7.21 18.09
C GLN A 172 0.49 6.64 19.07
N LYS A 173 0.00 6.14 20.22
CA LYS A 173 0.64 5.08 20.98
C LYS A 173 -0.19 3.82 20.73
N ASN A 174 0.28 2.91 19.89
CA ASN A 174 -0.29 1.57 19.82
C ASN A 174 0.20 0.80 21.05
N SER A 175 -0.54 0.91 22.16
CA SER A 175 -0.42 -0.05 23.24
C SER A 175 -0.99 -1.37 22.73
N LEU A 176 -0.15 -2.41 22.70
CA LEU A 176 -0.57 -3.81 22.70
C LEU A 176 -1.56 -4.02 23.85
N SER A 177 -2.84 -3.85 23.59
CA SER A 177 -3.89 -4.32 24.48
C SER A 177 -4.57 -5.47 23.77
N ASN A 178 -4.36 -6.67 24.30
CA ASN A 178 -5.11 -7.89 24.04
C ASN A 178 -6.60 -7.64 24.28
N GLY A 179 -7.25 -6.96 23.35
CA GLY A 179 -8.67 -6.68 23.32
C GLY A 179 -9.22 -7.34 22.09
N LYS A 180 -9.81 -8.51 22.28
CA LYS A 180 -10.58 -9.27 21.30
C LYS A 180 -11.60 -8.34 20.62
N ILE A 181 -11.26 -7.79 19.45
CA ILE A 181 -12.24 -7.13 18.59
C ILE A 181 -12.87 -8.24 17.77
N MET A 182 -14.03 -8.70 18.25
CA MET A 182 -14.93 -9.54 17.48
C MET A 182 -15.38 -8.73 16.27
N TYR A 183 -14.74 -8.91 15.11
CA TYR A 183 -15.43 -8.64 13.85
C TYR A 183 -16.47 -9.75 13.68
N VAL A 184 -17.63 -9.55 14.32
CA VAL A 184 -18.85 -10.31 14.02
C VAL A 184 -19.36 -9.81 12.66
N PHE A 185 -18.65 -10.14 11.59
CA PHE A 185 -19.16 -10.15 10.21
C PHE A 185 -18.33 -11.16 9.41
N ASP A 186 -18.49 -12.39 9.88
CA ASP A 186 -18.59 -13.64 9.14
C ASP A 186 -17.61 -13.96 8.00
N VAL A 187 -16.88 -15.04 8.29
CA VAL A 187 -16.43 -16.13 7.39
C VAL A 187 -17.46 -16.51 6.31
N LEU A 188 -18.76 -16.18 6.48
CA LEU A 188 -19.79 -16.30 5.45
C LEU A 188 -19.51 -15.45 4.21
N CYS A 189 -18.88 -14.27 4.31
CA CYS A 189 -18.63 -13.46 3.10
C CYS A 189 -17.56 -14.11 2.20
N PHE A 190 -16.58 -14.80 2.79
CA PHE A 190 -15.56 -15.55 2.04
C PHE A 190 -16.14 -16.81 1.39
N GLN A 191 -17.03 -17.54 2.08
CA GLN A 191 -17.74 -18.69 1.48
C GLN A 191 -18.77 -18.27 0.43
N THR A 192 -19.42 -17.12 0.59
CA THR A 192 -20.39 -16.59 -0.39
C THR A 192 -19.67 -16.05 -1.63
N PHE A 193 -18.47 -15.48 -1.47
CA PHE A 193 -17.63 -15.01 -2.59
C PHE A 193 -17.07 -16.19 -3.41
N ILE A 194 -16.56 -17.25 -2.75
CA ILE A 194 -16.10 -18.47 -3.44
C ILE A 194 -17.28 -19.22 -4.09
N SER A 195 -18.46 -19.25 -3.45
CA SER A 195 -19.65 -19.87 -4.05
C SER A 195 -20.15 -19.12 -5.29
N ARG A 196 -20.09 -17.78 -5.28
CA ARG A 196 -20.43 -16.96 -6.47
C ARG A 196 -19.46 -17.14 -7.64
N MET A 197 -18.16 -17.29 -7.36
CA MET A 197 -17.17 -17.58 -8.40
C MET A 197 -17.33 -18.99 -9.00
N ASN A 198 -17.73 -19.99 -8.21
CA ASN A 198 -17.95 -21.35 -8.72
C ASN A 198 -19.25 -21.49 -9.53
N THR A 199 -20.28 -20.67 -9.28
CA THR A 199 -21.51 -20.69 -10.09
C THR A 199 -21.37 -20.06 -11.46
N GLU A 200 -20.39 -19.16 -11.67
CA GLU A 200 -20.14 -18.54 -12.98
C GLU A 200 -19.27 -19.39 -13.92
N ILE A 201 -18.65 -20.46 -13.41
CA ILE A 201 -17.83 -21.39 -14.22
C ILE A 201 -18.64 -22.61 -14.72
N CYS A 202 -19.79 -22.92 -14.12
CA CYS A 202 -20.64 -24.05 -14.53
C CYS A 202 -21.81 -23.69 -15.47
N ALA A 203 -21.93 -22.44 -15.92
CA ALA A 203 -23.02 -21.97 -16.80
C ALA A 203 -22.58 -21.72 -18.26
N SER A 204 -21.51 -22.38 -18.71
CA SER A 204 -21.06 -22.40 -20.12
C SER A 204 -20.77 -23.80 -20.59
#